data_AF-A0A562T7L1-F1
#
_entry.id   AF-A0A562T7L1-F1
#
_cell.length_a   1.000
_cell.length_b   1.000
_cell.length_c   1.000
_cell.angle_alpha   90.00
_cell.angle_beta   90.00
_cell.angle_gamma   90.00
#
_symmetry.space_group_name_H-M   'P 1'
#
loop_
_entity.id
_entity.type
_entity.pdbx_description
1 polymer ?
#
loop_
_entity_poly.entity_id
_entity_poly.type
_entity_poly.pdbx_seq_one_letter_code
_entity_poly.pdbx_strand_id
1 'polypeptide(L)'
;MPLLLKILPIIGSSLVFMATEIGYFLMADQFQSERRTGWLAGDRVPMMVTIVLFLIFMASFYGTFGAALLLPFHPLIDAFIGLCAVSLATVGAYQFHKYLDKSEETETAKAA
;
A
#
# COMPACT_ATOMS: atom_id res chain seq x y z
N MET A 1 17.99 0.48 -23.88
CA MET A 1 17.44 -0.37 -22.79
C MET A 1 15.96 -0.62 -23.10
N PRO A 2 15.51 -1.88 -23.19
CA PRO A 2 14.13 -2.19 -23.54
C PRO A 2 13.15 -1.52 -22.56
N LEU A 3 12.03 -1.00 -23.08
CA LEU A 3 10.98 -0.30 -22.32
C LEU A 3 10.54 -1.09 -21.07
N LEU A 4 10.50 -2.42 -21.18
CA LEU A 4 10.19 -3.36 -20.10
C LEU A 4 11.07 -3.15 -18.86
N LEU A 5 12.38 -2.90 -19.04
CA LEU A 5 13.29 -2.66 -17.93
C LEU A 5 13.09 -1.29 -17.27
N LYS A 6 12.50 -0.32 -17.99
CA LYS A 6 12.13 0.99 -17.42
C LYS A 6 10.81 0.98 -16.65
N ILE A 7 9.91 0.07 -17.02
CA ILE A 7 8.60 -0.08 -16.37
C ILE A 7 8.71 -0.95 -15.11
N LEU A 8 9.65 -1.89 -15.06
CA LEU A 8 9.84 -2.79 -13.92
C LEU A 8 9.94 -2.07 -12.56
N PRO A 9 10.70 -0.96 -12.41
CA PRO A 9 10.76 -0.23 -11.15
C PRO A 9 9.44 0.45 -10.80
N ILE A 10 8.67 0.92 -11.79
CA ILE A 10 7.33 1.51 -11.59
C ILE A 10 6.39 0.44 -11.04
N ILE A 11 6.36 -0.75 -11.65
CA ILE A 11 5.54 -1.87 -11.18
C ILE A 11 5.96 -2.29 -9.77
N GLY A 12 7.26 -2.51 -9.55
CA GLY A 12 7.77 -2.97 -8.26
C GLY A 12 7.47 -1.98 -7.13
N SER A 13 7.71 -0.69 -7.35
CA SER A 13 7.40 0.35 -6.37
C SER A 13 5.90 0.51 -6.13
N SER A 14 5.07 0.41 -7.17
CA SER A 14 3.61 0.45 -7.03
C SER A 14 3.06 -0.75 -6.25
N LEU A 15 3.64 -1.93 -6.42
CA LEU A 15 3.26 -3.12 -5.65
C LEU A 15 3.66 -2.99 -4.18
N VAL A 16 4.85 -2.46 -3.88
CA VAL A 16 5.29 -2.18 -2.50
C VAL A 16 4.38 -1.13 -1.86
N PHE A 17 4.02 -0.09 -2.62
CA PHE A 17 3.07 0.94 -2.19
C PHE A 17 1.72 0.32 -1.82
N MET A 18 1.14 -0.49 -2.71
CA MET A 18 -0.11 -1.21 -2.47
C MET A 18 -0.04 -2.12 -1.23
N ALA A 19 1.04 -2.90 -1.10
CA ALA A 19 1.23 -3.81 0.03
C ALA A 19 1.33 -3.04 1.37
N THR A 20 1.92 -1.85 1.34
CA THR A 20 2.03 -0.99 2.52
C THR A 20 0.68 -0.42 2.93
N GLU A 21 -0.17 -0.02 1.97
CA GLU A 21 -1.55 0.40 2.23
C GLU A 21 -2.41 -0.75 2.78
N ILE A 22 -2.30 -1.96 2.20
CA ILE A 22 -2.98 -3.15 2.73
C ILE A 22 -2.52 -3.42 4.18
N GLY A 23 -1.21 -3.40 4.42
CA GLY A 23 -0.66 -3.60 5.77
C GLY A 23 -1.13 -2.55 6.76
N TYR A 24 -1.27 -1.30 6.32
CA TYR A 24 -1.86 -0.25 7.14
C TYR A 24 -3.33 -0.52 7.47
N PHE A 25 -4.16 -0.87 6.48
CA PHE A 25 -5.58 -1.14 6.72
C PHE A 25 -5.79 -2.32 7.68
N LEU A 26 -5.07 -3.43 7.48
CA LEU A 26 -5.16 -4.61 8.37
C LEU A 26 -4.74 -4.30 9.83
N MET A 27 -3.78 -3.38 10.00
CA MET A 27 -3.31 -2.98 11.32
C MET A 27 -4.14 -1.85 11.93
N ALA A 28 -4.91 -1.11 11.12
CA ALA A 28 -5.70 0.03 11.57
C ALA A 28 -6.73 -0.41 12.62
N ASP A 29 -7.41 -1.55 12.42
CA ASP A 29 -8.40 -2.05 13.38
C ASP A 29 -7.76 -2.47 14.71
N GLN A 30 -6.59 -3.10 14.66
CA GLN A 30 -5.79 -3.44 15.84
C GLN A 30 -5.34 -2.17 16.59
N PHE A 31 -4.96 -1.12 15.84
CA PHE A 31 -4.57 0.16 16.38
C PHE A 31 -5.77 0.99 16.87
N GLN A 32 -7.00 0.75 16.43
CA GLN A 32 -8.16 1.53 16.84
C GLN A 32 -9.00 0.84 17.93
N SER A 33 -8.81 -0.46 18.14
CA SER A 33 -9.43 -1.25 19.20
C SER A 33 -9.17 -0.64 20.60
N GLU A 34 -10.24 -0.44 21.38
CA GLU A 34 -10.18 -0.03 22.80
C GLU A 34 -9.69 -1.15 23.73
N ARG A 35 -9.63 -2.40 23.23
CA ARG A 35 -9.20 -3.59 23.98
C ARG A 35 -7.86 -4.11 23.46
N ARG A 36 -6.87 -3.24 23.27
CA ARG A 36 -5.51 -3.69 22.89
C ARG A 36 -4.91 -4.50 24.05
N THR A 37 -4.67 -5.79 23.83
CA THR A 37 -4.06 -6.68 24.82
C THR A 37 -2.72 -7.22 24.31
N GLY A 38 -1.71 -7.35 25.20
CA GLY A 38 -0.40 -7.92 24.84
C GLY A 38 0.63 -6.90 24.35
N TRP A 39 1.53 -7.29 23.44
CA TRP A 39 2.64 -6.45 22.94
C TRP A 39 2.18 -5.17 22.21
N LEU A 40 0.93 -5.14 21.72
CA LEU A 40 0.28 -3.99 21.08
C LEU A 40 -0.43 -3.05 22.07
N ALA A 41 -0.45 -3.37 23.37
CA ALA A 41 -1.07 -2.53 24.40
C ALA A 41 -0.27 -1.24 24.71
N GLY A 42 1.03 -1.23 24.41
CA GLY A 42 1.86 -0.04 24.56
C GLY A 42 1.82 0.83 23.31
N ASP A 43 1.44 2.11 23.44
CA ASP A 43 1.30 3.06 22.33
C ASP A 43 2.56 3.21 21.44
N ARG A 44 3.72 2.88 21.98
CA ARG A 44 5.00 2.95 21.25
C ARG A 44 5.09 1.96 20.09
N VAL A 45 4.49 0.76 20.21
CA VAL A 45 4.60 -0.29 19.18
C VAL A 45 3.74 0.06 17.96
N PRO A 46 2.43 0.38 18.09
CA PRO A 46 1.62 0.88 16.98
C PRO A 46 2.20 2.11 16.30
N MET A 47 2.73 3.05 17.09
CA MET A 47 3.39 4.25 16.57
C MET A 47 4.61 3.90 15.71
N MET A 48 5.48 3.00 16.20
CA MET A 48 6.66 2.57 15.45
C MET A 48 6.28 1.85 14.16
N VAL A 49 5.30 0.95 14.20
CA VAL A 49 4.81 0.25 13.00
C VAL A 49 4.23 1.23 11.99
N THR A 50 3.42 2.19 12.45
CA THR A 50 2.84 3.23 11.59
C THR A 50 3.94 4.10 10.95
N ILE A 51 4.96 4.49 11.70
CA ILE A 51 6.11 5.25 11.17
C ILE A 51 6.85 4.44 10.11
N VAL A 52 7.11 3.15 10.36
CA VAL A 52 7.80 2.28 9.40
C VAL A 52 6.98 2.13 8.11
N LEU A 53 5.68 1.84 8.23
CA LEU A 53 4.78 1.78 7.08
C LEU A 53 4.76 3.11 6.32
N PHE A 54 4.69 4.24 7.03
CA PHE A 54 4.74 5.57 6.40
C PHE A 54 6.05 5.82 5.65
N LEU A 55 7.19 5.43 6.21
CA LEU A 55 8.49 5.59 5.52
C LEU A 55 8.58 4.73 4.27
N ILE A 56 8.09 3.49 4.30
CA ILE A 56 8.04 2.59 3.13
C ILE A 56 7.07 3.15 2.08
N PHE A 57 5.92 3.66 2.51
CA PHE A 57 4.96 4.35 1.65
C PHE A 57 5.60 5.54 0.93
N MET A 58 6.29 6.42 1.66
CA MET A 58 6.97 7.58 1.08
C MET A 58 8.08 7.16 0.11
N ALA A 59 8.90 6.19 0.47
CA ALA A 59 9.99 5.70 -0.37
C ALA A 59 9.46 5.08 -1.67
N SER A 60 8.40 4.27 -1.59
CA SER A 60 7.77 3.64 -2.76
C SER A 60 7.05 4.67 -3.64
N PHE A 61 6.39 5.67 -3.06
CA PHE A 61 5.80 6.78 -3.78
C PHE A 61 6.85 7.55 -4.60
N TYR A 62 7.95 7.97 -3.98
CA TYR A 62 9.04 8.65 -4.68
C TYR A 62 9.72 7.75 -5.71
N GLY A 63 9.89 6.46 -5.40
CA GLY A 63 10.43 5.48 -6.34
C GLY A 63 9.58 5.34 -7.61
N THR A 64 8.25 5.37 -7.45
CA THR A 64 7.30 5.28 -8.56
C THR A 64 7.42 6.50 -9.48
N PHE A 65 7.41 7.72 -8.92
CA PHE A 65 7.58 8.95 -9.70
C PHE A 65 8.97 9.10 -10.30
N GLY A 66 10.01 8.75 -9.53
CA GLY A 66 11.39 8.76 -10.02
C GLY A 66 11.60 7.83 -11.21
N ALA A 67 10.99 6.65 -11.17
CA ALA A 67 11.02 5.71 -12.29
C ALA A 67 10.17 6.18 -13.48
N ALA A 68 8.98 6.76 -13.21
CA ALA A 68 8.10 7.28 -14.24
C ALA A 68 8.75 8.41 -15.04
N LEU A 69 9.43 9.36 -14.38
CA LEU A 69 10.12 10.48 -15.02
C LEU A 69 11.37 10.08 -15.84
N LEU A 70 11.79 8.82 -15.79
CA LEU A 70 12.88 8.27 -16.61
C LEU A 70 12.38 7.60 -17.90
N LEU A 71 11.06 7.59 -18.12
CA LEU A 71 10.46 7.11 -19.34
C LEU A 71 10.82 8.03 -20.52
N PRO A 72 10.74 7.52 -21.77
CA PRO A 72 11.15 8.29 -22.94
C PRO A 72 10.05 9.24 -23.46
N PHE A 73 9.05 9.61 -22.65
CA PHE A 73 7.97 10.48 -23.09
C PHE A 73 8.16 11.92 -22.59
N HIS A 74 7.16 12.77 -22.82
CA HIS A 74 7.15 14.12 -22.30
C HIS A 74 6.96 14.08 -20.77
N PRO A 75 7.63 14.95 -19.98
CA PRO A 75 7.56 14.91 -18.50
C PRO A 75 6.14 14.95 -17.92
N LEU A 76 5.21 15.65 -18.58
CA LEU A 76 3.79 15.66 -18.18
C LEU A 76 3.11 14.29 -18.36
N ILE A 77 3.45 13.56 -19.42
CA ILE A 77 2.93 12.21 -19.68
C ILE A 77 3.51 11.23 -18.67
N ASP A 78 4.80 11.37 -18.36
CA ASP A 78 5.49 10.54 -17.37
C ASP A 78 4.93 10.74 -15.96
N ALA A 79 4.71 12.00 -15.56
CA ALA A 79 4.05 12.31 -14.30
C ALA A 79 2.62 11.75 -14.24
N PHE A 80 1.88 11.79 -15.36
CA PHE A 80 0.55 11.18 -15.46
C PHE A 80 0.59 9.66 -15.32
N ILE A 81 1.58 8.98 -15.93
CA ILE A 81 1.79 7.54 -15.77
C ILE A 81 2.07 7.21 -14.30
N GLY A 82 2.93 7.98 -13.64
CA GLY A 82 3.21 7.85 -12.20
C GLY A 82 1.94 7.99 -11.36
N LEU A 83 1.12 9.01 -11.62
CA LEU A 83 -0.17 9.23 -10.95
C LEU A 83 -1.16 8.09 -11.17
N CYS A 84 -1.27 7.58 -12.39
CA CYS A 84 -2.10 6.44 -12.70
C CYS A 84 -1.64 5.18 -11.95
N ALA A 85 -0.33 4.94 -11.88
CA ALA A 85 0.23 3.79 -11.19
C ALA A 85 -0.10 3.79 -9.69
N VAL A 86 0.11 4.93 -9.00
CA VAL A 86 -0.24 5.04 -7.58
C VAL A 86 -1.75 4.98 -7.35
N SER A 87 -2.55 5.60 -8.23
CA SER A 87 -4.02 5.55 -8.11
C SER A 87 -4.56 4.13 -8.26
N LEU A 88 -4.02 3.36 -9.23
CA LEU A 88 -4.38 1.95 -9.42
C LEU A 88 -3.92 1.09 -8.24
N ALA A 89 -2.75 1.37 -7.68
CA ALA A 89 -2.26 0.70 -6.48
C ALA A 89 -3.21 0.94 -5.29
N THR A 90 -3.62 2.20 -5.04
CA THR A 90 -4.57 2.54 -3.97
C THR A 90 -5.94 1.90 -4.16
N VAL A 91 -6.48 1.95 -5.38
CA VAL A 91 -7.75 1.26 -5.68
C VAL A 91 -7.60 -0.24 -5.49
N GLY A 92 -6.48 -0.83 -5.91
CA GLY A 92 -6.17 -2.24 -5.71
C GLY A 92 -6.11 -2.62 -4.23
N ALA A 93 -5.39 -1.85 -3.42
CA ALA A 93 -5.29 -2.04 -1.97
C ALA A 93 -6.66 -2.01 -1.31
N TYR A 94 -7.48 -1.01 -1.64
CA TYR A 94 -8.82 -0.86 -1.08
C TYR A 94 -9.75 -2.03 -1.45
N GLN A 95 -9.75 -2.45 -2.74
CA GLN A 95 -10.57 -3.57 -3.18
C GLN A 95 -10.11 -4.89 -2.55
N PHE A 96 -8.79 -5.07 -2.40
CA PHE A 96 -8.23 -6.25 -1.75
C PHE A 96 -8.62 -6.32 -0.27
N HIS A 97 -8.51 -5.21 0.46
CA HIS A 97 -8.98 -5.13 1.85
C HIS A 97 -10.46 -5.50 1.97
N LYS A 98 -11.31 -4.87 1.15
CA LYS A 98 -12.76 -5.14 1.14
C LYS A 98 -13.10 -6.60 0.83
N TYR A 99 -12.30 -7.26 -0.01
CA TYR A 99 -12.46 -8.68 -0.30
C TYR A 99 -12.13 -9.55 0.91
N LEU A 100 -11.06 -9.20 1.66
CA LEU A 100 -10.71 -9.89 2.91
C LEU A 100 -11.80 -9.73 3.97
N ASP A 101 -12.28 -8.51 4.22
CA ASP A 101 -13.34 -8.26 5.21
C ASP A 101 -14.59 -9.11 4.95
N LYS A 102 -15.04 -9.18 3.69
CA LYS A 102 -16.19 -10.00 3.28
C LYS A 102 -15.98 -11.50 3.51
N SER A 103 -14.74 -11.98 3.36
CA SER A 103 -14.43 -13.38 3.57
C SER A 103 -14.53 -13.76 5.05
N GLU A 104 -14.09 -12.88 5.95
CA GLU A 104 -14.19 -13.09 7.40
C GLU A 104 -15.65 -13.05 7.90
N GLU A 105 -16.48 -12.13 7.40
CA GLU A 105 -17.91 -12.07 7.71
C GLU A 105 -18.65 -13.36 7.26
N THR A 106 -18.26 -13.93 6.12
CA THR A 106 -18.90 -15.14 5.58
C THR A 106 -18.51 -16.40 6.36
N GLU A 107 -17.26 -16.48 6.84
CA GLU A 107 -16.82 -17.61 7.69
C GLU A 107 -17.45 -17.55 9.08
N THR A 108 -17.51 -16.38 9.69
CA THR A 108 -18.16 -16.20 11.00
C THR A 108 -19.66 -16.48 10.95
N ALA A 109 -20.35 -16.09 9.87
CA ALA A 109 -21.77 -16.40 9.66
C ALA A 109 -22.06 -17.90 9.44
N LYS A 110 -21.08 -18.68 8.96
CA LYS A 110 -21.20 -20.15 8.82
C LYS A 110 -20.85 -20.92 10.10
N ALA A 111 -20.11 -20.29 11.01
CA ALA A 111 -19.69 -20.88 12.28
C ALA A 111 -20.68 -20.64 13.43
N ALA A 112 -21.66 -19.73 13.25
CA ALA A 112 -22.75 -19.43 14.17
C ALA A 112 -24.02 -20.24 13.83
#